data_AF-A0A7Y8LXS1-F1
#
_entry.id   AF-A0A7Y8LXS1-F1
#
_cell.length_a   1.000
_cell.length_b   1.000
_cell.length_c   1.000
_cell.angle_alpha   90.00
_cell.angle_beta   90.00
_cell.angle_gamma   90.00
#
_symmetry.space_group_name_H-M   'P 1'
#
loop_
_entity.id
_entity.type
_entity.pdbx_description
1 polymer ?
#
loop_
_entity_poly.entity_id
_entity_poly.type
_entity_poly.pdbx_seq_one_letter_code
_entity_poly.pdbx_strand_id
1 'polypeptide(L)'
;EIKVRSEGCIFCDVSRDKGYHGSLEMDRVLAQMEGLPEVEGRKIPFELIDEYPIRPLGKLLEVTERHRIRLSQINLVCRVDDINAHASDLSEILSLAQRQDLKIMFASIGFESFSDRLLHYFCKGITMMDITKCVQTLRHLKDQFGGHFLYRRDEGANHGFIRPTPWDDGETMAEMDRTIFLNRFFEDILPEHSTPLIIHHASYLGEWIRQIESSTGIFFSRDGTWIEWWNPL
;
A
#
# COMPACT_ATOMS: atom_id res chain seq x y z
N GLU A 1 -22.88 -22.28 -16.45
CA GLU A 1 -22.30 -21.16 -15.70
C GLU A 1 -20.85 -20.97 -16.11
N ILE A 2 -20.46 -19.74 -16.44
CA ILE A 2 -19.07 -19.38 -16.68
C ILE A 2 -18.52 -18.88 -15.34
N LYS A 3 -17.58 -19.62 -14.76
CA LYS A 3 -16.85 -19.16 -13.57
C LYS A 3 -15.86 -18.10 -14.01
N VAL A 4 -16.21 -16.83 -13.80
CA VAL A 4 -15.28 -15.71 -13.97
C VAL A 4 -14.48 -15.61 -12.67
N ARG A 5 -13.16 -15.79 -12.76
CA ARG A 5 -12.24 -15.51 -11.66
C ARG A 5 -11.81 -14.06 -11.80
N SER A 6 -12.40 -13.17 -11.01
CA SER A 6 -11.98 -11.78 -10.93
C SER A 6 -10.85 -11.66 -9.92
N GLU A 7 -9.77 -10.96 -10.29
CA GLU A 7 -8.65 -10.63 -9.41
C GLU A 7 -8.59 -9.10 -9.30
N GLY A 8 -8.51 -8.58 -8.09
CA GLY A 8 -8.51 -7.14 -7.81
C GLY A 8 -9.60 -6.69 -6.83
N CYS A 9 -9.44 -5.48 -6.29
CA CYS A 9 -10.39 -4.90 -5.33
C CYS A 9 -11.57 -4.25 -6.07
N ILE A 10 -12.80 -4.41 -5.55
CA ILE A 10 -14.02 -3.90 -6.21
C ILE A 10 -14.10 -2.37 -6.34
N PHE A 11 -13.28 -1.65 -5.57
CA PHE A 11 -13.25 -0.19 -5.55
C PHE A 11 -12.10 0.40 -6.38
N CYS A 12 -11.24 -0.45 -6.95
CA CYS A 12 -10.00 -0.05 -7.58
C CYS A 12 -10.13 -0.03 -9.10
N ASP A 13 -9.84 1.11 -9.73
CA ASP A 13 -9.81 1.27 -11.20
C ASP A 13 -8.44 0.88 -11.81
N VAL A 14 -7.48 0.50 -10.96
CA VAL A 14 -6.11 0.12 -11.31
C VAL A 14 -6.05 -1.06 -12.29
N SER A 15 -7.10 -1.88 -12.35
CA SER A 15 -7.23 -2.90 -13.42
C SER A 15 -7.18 -2.30 -14.84
N ARG A 16 -7.46 -1.00 -14.98
CA ARG A 16 -7.33 -0.21 -16.22
C ARG A 16 -6.11 0.72 -16.22
N ASP A 17 -5.80 1.40 -15.11
CA ASP A 17 -4.74 2.43 -15.06
C ASP A 17 -3.31 1.90 -14.83
N LYS A 18 -3.13 0.75 -14.14
CA LYS A 18 -1.87 -0.01 -14.14
C LYS A 18 -1.93 -1.22 -15.09
N GLY A 19 -2.80 -1.16 -16.09
CA GLY A 19 -3.24 -2.27 -16.95
C GLY A 19 -2.19 -2.98 -17.82
N TYR A 20 -0.89 -2.79 -17.57
CA TYR A 20 0.17 -3.62 -18.14
C TYR A 20 0.53 -4.77 -17.19
N HIS A 21 -0.04 -5.95 -17.45
CA HIS A 21 0.32 -7.20 -16.76
C HIS A 21 1.56 -7.85 -17.38
N GLY A 22 2.64 -7.08 -17.54
CA GLY A 22 3.88 -7.56 -18.14
C GLY A 22 5.10 -7.02 -17.39
N SER A 23 6.27 -7.55 -17.75
CA SER A 23 7.54 -7.10 -17.19
C SER A 23 8.25 -6.15 -18.15
N LEU A 24 8.83 -5.07 -17.63
CA LEU A 24 9.82 -4.30 -18.37
C LEU A 24 11.17 -5.03 -18.35
N GLU A 25 11.86 -5.04 -19.49
CA GLU A 25 13.25 -5.51 -19.57
C GLU A 25 14.12 -4.70 -18.61
N MET A 26 15.01 -5.38 -17.88
CA MET A 26 15.82 -4.74 -16.82
C MET A 26 16.69 -3.60 -17.38
N ASP A 27 17.20 -3.74 -18.59
CA ASP A 27 18.00 -2.69 -19.26
C ASP A 27 17.19 -1.40 -19.47
N ARG A 28 15.86 -1.51 -19.68
CA ARG A 28 14.97 -0.35 -19.82
C ARG A 28 14.72 0.31 -18.47
N VAL A 29 14.55 -0.48 -17.41
CA VAL A 29 14.41 0.02 -16.04
C VAL A 29 15.69 0.77 -15.64
N LEU A 30 16.86 0.20 -15.92
CA LEU A 30 18.14 0.86 -15.65
C LEU A 30 18.29 2.18 -16.40
N ALA A 31 17.93 2.23 -17.69
CA ALA A 31 17.99 3.46 -18.46
C ALA A 31 17.09 4.57 -17.87
N GLN A 32 15.92 4.20 -17.32
CA GLN A 32 15.06 5.15 -16.61
C GLN A 32 15.71 5.62 -15.31
N MET A 33 16.31 4.70 -14.54
CA MET A 33 16.98 5.04 -13.28
C MET A 33 18.21 5.91 -13.48
N GLU A 34 19.00 5.67 -14.52
CA GLU A 34 20.14 6.52 -14.89
C GLU A 34 19.71 7.95 -15.22
N GLY A 35 18.52 8.11 -15.80
CA GLY A 35 17.92 9.41 -16.08
C GLY A 35 17.36 10.14 -14.85
N LEU A 36 17.26 9.48 -13.68
CA LEU A 36 16.79 10.14 -12.46
C LEU A 36 17.79 11.20 -11.99
N PRO A 37 17.30 12.35 -11.48
CA PRO A 37 18.14 13.36 -10.86
C PRO A 37 18.99 12.79 -9.72
N GLU A 38 20.13 13.45 -9.48
CA GLU A 38 21.06 13.10 -8.41
C GLU A 38 21.23 14.22 -7.40
N VAL A 39 21.32 13.84 -6.13
CA VAL A 39 21.70 14.71 -5.02
C VAL A 39 22.81 14.00 -4.25
N GLU A 40 23.93 14.69 -4.03
CA GLU A 40 25.11 14.14 -3.33
C GLU A 40 25.61 12.80 -3.93
N GLY A 41 25.50 12.64 -5.26
CA GLY A 41 25.94 11.45 -5.98
C GLY A 41 25.07 10.21 -5.76
N ARG A 42 23.82 10.39 -5.32
CA ARG A 42 22.79 9.34 -5.23
C ARG A 42 21.54 9.76 -6.01
N LYS A 43 20.86 8.80 -6.63
CA LYS A 43 19.54 9.01 -7.24
C LYS A 43 18.54 9.47 -6.19
N ILE A 44 17.71 10.45 -6.54
CA ILE A 44 16.61 10.91 -5.67
C ILE A 44 15.66 9.76 -5.32
N PRO A 45 14.92 9.84 -4.20
CA PRO A 45 13.88 8.87 -3.87
C PRO A 45 12.86 8.75 -5.01
N PHE A 46 12.43 7.52 -5.29
CA PHE A 46 11.40 7.22 -6.29
C PHE A 46 10.53 6.05 -5.84
N GLU A 47 9.36 5.89 -6.45
CA GLU A 47 8.42 4.81 -6.17
C GLU A 47 8.44 3.74 -7.25
N LEU A 48 8.44 2.46 -6.85
CA LEU A 48 8.12 1.35 -7.73
C LEU A 48 6.61 1.20 -7.82
N ILE A 49 6.05 1.56 -8.98
CA ILE A 49 4.61 1.46 -9.27
C ILE A 49 4.29 0.03 -9.72
N ASP A 50 4.39 -0.92 -8.79
CA ASP A 50 4.07 -2.33 -8.96
C ASP A 50 3.32 -2.81 -7.71
N GLU A 51 2.27 -3.61 -7.87
CA GLU A 51 1.51 -4.12 -6.71
C GLU A 51 2.22 -5.27 -5.98
N TYR A 52 3.17 -5.93 -6.65
CA TYR A 52 3.96 -7.05 -6.12
C TYR A 52 5.48 -6.81 -6.25
N PRO A 53 6.02 -5.73 -5.67
CA PRO A 53 7.36 -5.26 -5.98
C PRO A 53 8.48 -6.08 -5.31
N ILE A 54 8.19 -6.96 -4.35
CA ILE A 54 9.24 -7.56 -3.51
C ILE A 54 10.19 -8.46 -4.31
N ARG A 55 9.64 -9.32 -5.17
CA ARG A 55 10.47 -10.18 -6.04
C ARG A 55 11.37 -9.37 -6.99
N PRO A 56 10.87 -8.42 -7.79
CA PRO A 56 11.73 -7.63 -8.67
C PRO A 56 12.70 -6.71 -7.91
N LEU A 57 12.36 -6.28 -6.69
CA LEU A 57 13.20 -5.42 -5.87
C LEU A 57 14.59 -6.04 -5.59
N GLY A 58 14.65 -7.31 -5.17
CA GLY A 58 15.94 -7.95 -4.91
C GLY A 58 16.86 -7.94 -6.13
N LYS A 59 16.32 -8.30 -7.30
CA LYS A 59 17.04 -8.26 -8.58
C LYS A 59 17.46 -6.84 -8.95
N LEU A 60 16.61 -5.85 -8.70
CA LEU A 60 16.91 -4.45 -8.98
C LEU A 60 18.14 -3.99 -8.19
N LEU A 61 18.20 -4.29 -6.89
CA LEU A 61 19.31 -3.90 -6.02
C LEU A 61 20.65 -4.54 -6.43
N GLU A 62 20.64 -5.80 -6.86
CA GLU A 62 21.82 -6.49 -7.39
C GLU A 62 22.31 -5.85 -8.69
N VAL A 63 21.38 -5.48 -9.57
CA VAL A 63 21.72 -4.87 -10.86
C VAL A 63 22.25 -3.46 -10.65
N THR A 64 21.62 -2.64 -9.80
CA THR A 64 22.10 -1.28 -9.51
C THR A 64 23.48 -1.28 -8.88
N GLU A 65 23.78 -2.24 -8.01
CA GLU A 65 25.13 -2.43 -7.45
C GLU A 65 26.17 -2.73 -8.54
N ARG A 66 25.87 -3.68 -9.43
CA ARG A 66 26.77 -4.04 -10.55
C ARG A 66 27.03 -2.85 -11.48
N HIS A 67 26.02 -2.02 -11.72
CA HIS A 67 26.11 -0.82 -12.55
C HIS A 67 26.59 0.42 -11.79
N ARG A 68 26.90 0.31 -10.49
CA ARG A 68 27.34 1.41 -9.61
C ARG A 68 26.35 2.58 -9.56
N ILE A 69 25.06 2.31 -9.74
CA ILE A 69 24.00 3.29 -9.56
C ILE A 69 23.72 3.39 -8.06
N ARG A 70 24.06 4.52 -7.46
CA ARG A 70 23.85 4.73 -6.02
C ARG A 70 22.45 5.24 -5.78
N LEU A 71 21.66 4.51 -5.01
CA LEU A 71 20.29 4.87 -4.66
C LEU A 71 20.25 5.47 -3.26
N SER A 72 19.31 6.37 -3.00
CA SER A 72 19.06 6.93 -1.66
C SER A 72 17.89 6.24 -0.97
N GLN A 73 16.76 6.10 -1.65
CA GLN A 73 15.56 5.45 -1.15
C GLN A 73 14.72 4.88 -2.30
N ILE A 74 14.08 3.74 -2.05
CA ILE A 74 13.03 3.19 -2.92
C ILE A 74 11.73 3.11 -2.11
N ASN A 75 10.67 3.70 -2.65
CA ASN A 75 9.32 3.64 -2.11
C ASN A 75 8.55 2.51 -2.78
N LEU A 76 7.78 1.78 -1.99
CA LEU A 76 6.99 0.63 -2.43
C LEU A 76 5.52 0.86 -2.08
N VAL A 77 4.65 0.50 -3.02
CA VAL A 77 3.22 0.31 -2.78
C VAL A 77 2.94 -1.17 -2.84
N CYS A 78 2.66 -1.79 -1.70
CA CYS A 78 2.59 -3.25 -1.60
C CYS A 78 1.21 -3.74 -1.19
N ARG A 79 0.93 -4.99 -1.55
CA ARG A 79 -0.16 -5.75 -0.95
C ARG A 79 0.34 -6.60 0.21
N VAL A 80 -0.58 -6.92 1.12
CA VAL A 80 -0.34 -7.74 2.32
C VAL A 80 0.09 -9.17 1.95
N ASP A 81 -0.53 -9.74 0.92
CA ASP A 81 -0.22 -11.08 0.41
C ASP A 81 1.20 -11.15 -0.18
N ASP A 82 1.67 -10.11 -0.88
CA ASP A 82 3.06 -10.04 -1.37
C ASP A 82 4.07 -10.10 -0.22
N ILE A 83 3.86 -9.27 0.83
CA ILE A 83 4.73 -9.24 2.02
C ILE A 83 4.75 -10.60 2.72
N ASN A 84 3.57 -11.20 2.92
CA ASN A 84 3.47 -12.49 3.59
C ASN A 84 4.07 -13.64 2.78
N ALA A 85 3.98 -13.59 1.45
CA ALA A 85 4.56 -14.59 0.56
C ALA A 85 6.09 -14.47 0.48
N HIS A 86 6.63 -13.26 0.64
CA HIS A 86 8.05 -12.94 0.46
C HIS A 86 8.78 -12.51 1.75
N ALA A 87 8.21 -12.83 2.91
CA ALA A 87 8.77 -12.44 4.20
C ALA A 87 10.22 -12.94 4.41
N SER A 88 10.57 -14.14 3.92
CA SER A 88 11.94 -14.67 3.97
C SER A 88 12.91 -13.86 3.11
N ASP A 89 12.47 -13.51 1.90
CA ASP A 89 13.29 -12.85 0.90
C ASP A 89 13.57 -11.39 1.31
N LEU A 90 12.61 -10.75 2.01
CA LEU A 90 12.76 -9.40 2.53
C LEU A 90 13.98 -9.22 3.44
N SER A 91 14.31 -10.19 4.28
CA SER A 91 15.50 -10.08 5.13
C SER A 91 16.80 -10.01 4.31
N GLU A 92 16.87 -10.76 3.20
CA GLU A 92 18.05 -10.74 2.31
C GLU A 92 18.12 -9.42 1.52
N ILE A 93 16.97 -8.98 1.00
CA ILE A 93 16.83 -7.71 0.28
C ILE A 93 17.22 -6.53 1.18
N LEU A 94 16.74 -6.49 2.42
CA LEU A 94 17.05 -5.42 3.36
C LEU A 94 18.51 -5.46 3.81
N SER A 95 19.09 -6.67 3.94
CA SER A 95 20.53 -6.79 4.20
C SER A 95 21.37 -6.23 3.05
N LEU A 96 20.93 -6.42 1.80
CA LEU A 96 21.58 -5.81 0.63
C LEU A 96 21.39 -4.28 0.63
N ALA A 97 20.20 -3.78 0.89
CA ALA A 97 19.92 -2.35 0.99
C ALA A 97 20.79 -1.66 2.06
N GLN A 98 20.94 -2.28 3.24
CA GLN A 98 21.79 -1.77 4.30
C GLN A 98 23.27 -1.69 3.88
N ARG A 99 23.81 -2.70 3.17
CA ARG A 99 25.19 -2.65 2.65
C ARG A 99 25.40 -1.52 1.64
N GLN A 100 24.37 -1.18 0.88
CA GLN A 100 24.39 -0.09 -0.12
C GLN A 100 24.07 1.29 0.49
N ASP A 101 23.79 1.34 1.81
CA ASP A 101 23.28 2.53 2.48
C ASP A 101 22.07 3.12 1.73
N LEU A 102 21.12 2.23 1.45
CA LEU A 102 19.84 2.48 0.79
C LEU A 102 18.72 2.29 1.80
N LYS A 103 17.68 3.13 1.72
CA LYS A 103 16.43 2.97 2.47
C LYS A 103 15.36 2.31 1.61
N ILE A 104 14.65 1.34 2.17
CA ILE A 104 13.44 0.77 1.56
C ILE A 104 12.25 1.23 2.38
N MET A 105 11.33 1.94 1.73
CA MET A 105 10.12 2.47 2.36
C MET A 105 8.90 1.76 1.80
N PHE A 106 8.15 1.09 2.65
CA PHE A 106 6.79 0.64 2.36
C PHE A 106 5.87 1.87 2.49
N ALA A 107 5.88 2.70 1.46
CA ALA A 107 5.20 3.99 1.46
C ALA A 107 3.69 3.83 1.57
N SER A 108 3.13 2.78 0.95
CA SER A 108 1.73 2.41 1.15
C SER A 108 1.55 0.90 1.16
N ILE A 109 0.71 0.41 2.07
CA ILE A 109 0.27 -0.98 2.12
C ILE A 109 -1.24 -0.94 2.09
N GLY A 110 -1.86 -1.63 1.13
CA GLY A 110 -3.31 -1.68 1.04
C GLY A 110 -3.87 -2.67 2.06
N PHE A 111 -4.12 -2.25 3.31
CA PHE A 111 -4.83 -3.06 4.31
C PHE A 111 -6.35 -2.98 4.11
N GLU A 112 -6.85 -1.78 3.83
CA GLU A 112 -8.22 -1.39 3.50
C GLU A 112 -9.25 -1.58 4.62
N SER A 113 -9.20 -2.67 5.37
CA SER A 113 -10.09 -2.88 6.51
C SER A 113 -9.45 -3.79 7.55
N PHE A 114 -9.96 -3.72 8.78
CA PHE A 114 -9.62 -4.66 9.84
C PHE A 114 -10.81 -5.54 10.27
N SER A 115 -11.69 -5.88 9.32
CA SER A 115 -12.79 -6.84 9.49
C SER A 115 -12.80 -7.81 8.31
N ASP A 116 -12.80 -9.12 8.58
CA ASP A 116 -12.85 -10.15 7.54
C ASP A 116 -14.08 -10.00 6.64
N ARG A 117 -15.20 -9.55 7.21
CA ARG A 117 -16.44 -9.29 6.48
C ARG A 117 -16.26 -8.21 5.41
N LEU A 118 -15.64 -7.09 5.78
CA LEU A 118 -15.38 -5.98 4.86
C LEU A 118 -14.28 -6.33 3.85
N LEU A 119 -13.22 -7.02 4.27
CA LEU A 119 -12.17 -7.52 3.36
C LEU A 119 -12.75 -8.45 2.28
N HIS A 120 -13.74 -9.27 2.65
CA HIS A 120 -14.49 -10.09 1.71
C HIS A 120 -15.30 -9.24 0.72
N TYR A 121 -16.06 -8.25 1.20
CA TYR A 121 -16.83 -7.34 0.32
C TYR A 121 -15.92 -6.55 -0.62
N PHE A 122 -14.75 -6.13 -0.13
CA PHE A 122 -13.73 -5.46 -0.92
C PHE A 122 -13.08 -6.36 -1.97
N CYS A 123 -13.31 -7.67 -1.91
CA CYS A 123 -12.62 -8.68 -2.71
C CYS A 123 -11.09 -8.57 -2.58
N LYS A 124 -10.61 -8.24 -1.38
CA LYS A 124 -9.18 -7.98 -1.17
C LYS A 124 -8.33 -9.24 -1.29
N GLY A 125 -8.91 -10.41 -1.04
CA GLY A 125 -8.23 -11.71 -1.12
C GLY A 125 -7.31 -12.02 0.06
N ILE A 126 -7.44 -11.26 1.16
CA ILE A 126 -6.70 -11.44 2.41
C ILE A 126 -7.68 -11.45 3.59
N THR A 127 -7.22 -11.94 4.73
CA THR A 127 -7.94 -11.97 6.01
C THR A 127 -7.27 -11.10 7.06
N MET A 128 -7.94 -10.91 8.19
CA MET A 128 -7.38 -10.28 9.37
C MET A 128 -6.14 -10.99 9.90
N MET A 129 -6.12 -12.32 9.82
CA MET A 129 -4.96 -13.11 10.19
C MET A 129 -3.76 -12.77 9.31
N ASP A 130 -3.97 -12.57 8.01
CA ASP A 130 -2.91 -12.17 7.07
C ASP A 130 -2.39 -10.77 7.39
N ILE A 131 -3.26 -9.83 7.73
CA ILE A 131 -2.89 -8.46 8.13
C ILE A 131 -2.06 -8.50 9.42
N THR A 132 -2.52 -9.19 10.45
CA THR A 132 -1.78 -9.29 11.72
C THR A 132 -0.41 -9.93 11.50
N LYS A 133 -0.33 -11.00 10.69
CA LYS A 133 0.95 -11.62 10.32
C LYS A 133 1.87 -10.61 9.61
N CYS A 134 1.35 -9.88 8.63
CA CYS A 134 2.12 -8.88 7.90
C CYS A 134 2.66 -7.81 8.85
N VAL A 135 1.83 -7.21 9.70
CA VAL A 135 2.27 -6.19 10.67
C VAL A 135 3.31 -6.72 11.65
N GLN A 136 3.17 -7.96 12.12
CA GLN A 136 4.19 -8.62 12.94
C GLN A 136 5.52 -8.76 12.19
N THR A 137 5.49 -9.14 10.91
CA THR A 137 6.68 -9.18 10.05
C THR A 137 7.30 -7.80 9.89
N LEU A 138 6.52 -6.75 9.61
CA LEU A 138 7.03 -5.37 9.49
C LEU A 138 7.71 -4.90 10.78
N ARG A 139 7.08 -5.14 11.94
CA ARG A 139 7.67 -4.81 13.25
C ARG A 139 8.99 -5.54 13.48
N HIS A 140 9.04 -6.83 13.19
CA HIS A 140 10.25 -7.62 13.33
C HIS A 140 11.39 -7.13 12.41
N LEU A 141 11.08 -6.87 11.13
CA LEU A 141 12.06 -6.33 10.18
C LEU A 141 12.53 -4.93 10.61
N LYS A 142 11.65 -4.13 11.22
CA LYS A 142 12.00 -2.82 11.75
C LYS A 142 12.99 -2.89 12.91
N ASP A 143 12.76 -3.80 13.84
CA ASP A 143 13.68 -4.05 14.95
C ASP A 143 15.06 -4.47 14.44
N GLN A 144 15.10 -5.23 13.33
CA GLN A 144 16.33 -5.74 12.74
C GLN A 144 17.09 -4.70 11.90
N PHE A 145 16.41 -3.96 11.02
CA PHE A 145 17.04 -3.12 9.99
C PHE A 145 16.99 -1.61 10.28
N GLY A 146 16.27 -1.19 11.33
CA GLY A 146 16.30 0.18 11.84
C GLY A 146 16.01 1.22 10.75
N GLY A 147 16.93 2.16 10.54
CA GLY A 147 16.76 3.28 9.61
C GLY A 147 16.77 2.93 8.11
N HIS A 148 17.07 1.67 7.75
CA HIS A 148 17.07 1.21 6.35
C HIS A 148 15.73 0.60 5.92
N PHE A 149 14.84 0.33 6.87
CA PHE A 149 13.50 -0.18 6.62
C PHE A 149 12.47 0.78 7.22
N LEU A 150 11.64 1.37 6.36
CA LEU A 150 10.63 2.35 6.74
C LEU A 150 9.26 1.80 6.38
N TYR A 151 8.29 1.93 7.28
CA TYR A 151 6.89 1.61 7.02
C TYR A 151 5.94 2.35 7.95
N ARG A 152 6.44 2.99 9.01
CA ARG A 152 5.58 3.58 10.02
C ARG A 152 5.03 4.92 9.53
N ARG A 153 3.87 5.30 10.04
CA ARG A 153 3.23 6.60 9.79
C ARG A 153 4.13 7.79 10.15
N ASP A 154 4.91 7.67 11.23
CA ASP A 154 5.84 8.71 11.69
C ASP A 154 7.11 8.81 10.82
N GLU A 155 7.28 7.88 9.88
CA GLU A 155 8.32 7.88 8.86
C GLU A 155 7.81 8.39 7.50
N GLY A 156 6.54 8.80 7.45
CA GLY A 156 5.87 9.32 6.26
C GLY A 156 5.11 8.25 5.46
N ALA A 157 4.97 7.02 5.96
CA ALA A 157 4.13 6.02 5.29
C ALA A 157 2.64 6.36 5.42
N ASN A 158 1.88 6.07 4.36
CA ASN A 158 0.44 6.27 4.32
C ASN A 158 -0.24 5.00 3.79
N HIS A 159 -0.68 4.15 4.70
CA HIS A 159 -1.28 2.86 4.36
C HIS A 159 -2.78 2.98 4.14
N GLY A 160 -3.31 2.15 3.23
CA GLY A 160 -4.72 2.15 2.87
C GLY A 160 -5.59 1.63 4.00
N PHE A 161 -6.59 2.42 4.39
CA PHE A 161 -7.65 2.05 5.32
C PHE A 161 -8.93 2.81 4.92
N ILE A 162 -10.02 2.07 4.71
CA ILE A 162 -11.29 2.58 4.19
C ILE A 162 -12.33 2.52 5.31
N ARG A 163 -12.69 3.69 5.84
CA ARG A 163 -13.76 3.83 6.84
C ARG A 163 -14.29 5.27 6.86
N PRO A 164 -15.62 5.52 6.97
CA PRO A 164 -16.67 4.50 6.95
C PRO A 164 -16.91 3.82 5.59
N THR A 165 -17.76 2.80 5.57
CA THR A 165 -18.21 2.05 4.38
C THR A 165 -19.73 1.89 4.40
N PRO A 166 -20.39 1.63 3.25
CA PRO A 166 -21.84 1.38 3.19
C PRO A 166 -22.28 0.13 3.97
N TRP A 167 -21.32 -0.72 4.33
CA TRP A 167 -21.54 -1.99 5.01
C TRP A 167 -21.18 -1.94 6.49
N ASP A 168 -20.81 -0.76 7.00
CA ASP A 168 -20.56 -0.55 8.41
C ASP A 168 -21.89 -0.59 9.18
N ASP A 169 -21.92 -1.40 10.23
CA ASP A 169 -22.96 -1.42 11.26
C ASP A 169 -22.29 -1.34 12.64
N GLY A 170 -23.09 -1.16 13.71
CA GLY A 170 -22.55 -1.02 15.06
C GLY A 170 -21.71 -2.21 15.53
N GLU A 171 -21.99 -3.41 15.02
CA GLU A 171 -21.22 -4.63 15.32
C GLU A 171 -19.84 -4.60 14.64
N THR A 172 -19.80 -4.29 13.36
CA THR A 172 -18.56 -4.19 12.57
C THR A 172 -17.67 -3.05 13.06
N MET A 173 -18.29 -1.95 13.49
CA MET A 173 -17.55 -0.84 14.09
C MET A 173 -16.87 -1.26 15.39
N ALA A 174 -17.61 -1.90 16.30
CA ALA A 174 -17.08 -2.36 17.58
C ALA A 174 -16.01 -3.46 17.42
N GLU A 175 -16.21 -4.40 16.50
CA GLU A 175 -15.24 -5.45 16.17
C GLU A 175 -13.92 -4.83 15.67
N MET A 176 -14.01 -3.90 14.73
CA MET A 176 -12.85 -3.28 14.11
C MET A 176 -12.10 -2.39 15.11
N ASP A 177 -12.80 -1.61 15.93
CA ASP A 177 -12.18 -0.80 16.98
C ASP A 177 -11.44 -1.67 18.00
N ARG A 178 -12.06 -2.78 18.41
CA ARG A 178 -11.42 -3.78 19.28
C ARG A 178 -10.17 -4.37 18.62
N THR A 179 -10.25 -4.71 17.34
CA THR A 179 -9.14 -5.29 16.57
C THR A 179 -7.97 -4.33 16.45
N ILE A 180 -8.25 -3.07 16.10
CA ILE A 180 -7.26 -2.00 16.02
C ILE A 180 -6.55 -1.81 17.37
N PHE A 181 -7.33 -1.76 18.46
CA PHE A 181 -6.80 -1.60 19.81
C PHE A 181 -5.91 -2.77 20.22
N LEU A 182 -6.39 -4.01 20.08
CA LEU A 182 -5.65 -5.21 20.50
C LEU A 182 -4.35 -5.41 19.70
N ASN A 183 -4.33 -5.04 18.42
CA ASN A 183 -3.14 -5.15 17.57
C ASN A 183 -2.26 -3.90 17.58
N ARG A 184 -2.67 -2.84 18.30
CA ARG A 184 -1.93 -1.58 18.45
C ARG A 184 -1.66 -0.88 17.11
N PHE A 185 -2.58 -0.96 16.16
CA PHE A 185 -2.36 -0.42 14.80
C PHE A 185 -2.18 1.10 14.75
N PHE A 186 -2.69 1.84 15.74
CA PHE A 186 -2.44 3.28 15.87
C PHE A 186 -0.98 3.65 16.18
N GLU A 187 -0.16 2.70 16.62
CA GLU A 187 1.22 3.01 17.03
C GLU A 187 2.20 3.07 15.86
N ASP A 188 1.82 2.48 14.72
CA ASP A 188 2.69 2.36 13.56
C ASP A 188 1.97 2.52 12.22
N ILE A 189 0.89 1.80 11.96
CA ILE A 189 0.32 1.72 10.61
C ILE A 189 -0.86 2.67 10.34
N LEU A 190 -1.61 3.06 11.37
CA LEU A 190 -2.79 3.93 11.21
C LEU A 190 -2.47 5.39 11.52
N PRO A 191 -2.82 6.33 10.64
CA PRO A 191 -2.61 7.75 10.89
C PRO A 191 -3.55 8.26 12.01
N GLU A 192 -3.18 9.39 12.64
CA GLU A 192 -4.05 10.06 13.63
C GLU A 192 -5.31 10.65 12.98
N HIS A 193 -5.21 10.98 11.70
CA HIS A 193 -6.27 11.56 10.89
C HIS A 193 -6.31 10.85 9.53
N SER A 194 -7.52 10.66 8.98
CA SER A 194 -7.66 10.05 7.67
C SER A 194 -7.12 10.98 6.58
N THR A 195 -6.45 10.40 5.58
CA THR A 195 -6.24 11.09 4.30
C THR A 195 -7.36 10.64 3.37
N PRO A 196 -8.02 11.54 2.62
CA PRO A 196 -9.12 11.16 1.75
C PRO A 196 -8.73 10.05 0.77
N LEU A 197 -9.47 8.95 0.78
CA LEU A 197 -9.26 7.85 -0.15
C LEU A 197 -9.78 8.24 -1.54
N ILE A 198 -9.02 7.89 -2.57
CA ILE A 198 -9.49 7.88 -3.96
C ILE A 198 -10.55 6.77 -4.11
N ILE A 199 -11.83 7.11 -3.98
CA ILE A 199 -12.94 6.21 -4.33
C ILE A 199 -13.41 6.55 -5.75
N HIS A 200 -13.25 5.60 -6.67
CA HIS A 200 -13.68 5.79 -8.04
C HIS A 200 -15.20 5.94 -8.14
N HIS A 201 -15.68 6.93 -8.91
CA HIS A 201 -17.11 7.27 -9.07
C HIS A 201 -17.99 6.09 -9.50
N ALA A 202 -17.46 5.17 -10.32
CA ALA A 202 -18.21 4.03 -10.84
C ALA A 202 -18.22 2.81 -9.92
N SER A 203 -17.58 2.89 -8.74
CA SER A 203 -17.69 1.84 -7.73
C SER A 203 -18.98 1.95 -6.94
N TYR A 204 -19.40 0.85 -6.29
CA TYR A 204 -20.53 0.86 -5.36
C TYR A 204 -20.32 1.84 -4.19
N LEU A 205 -19.06 2.04 -3.77
CA LEU A 205 -18.69 3.07 -2.80
C LEU A 205 -18.97 4.49 -3.33
N GLY A 206 -18.67 4.75 -4.61
CA GLY A 206 -18.99 6.02 -5.27
C GLY A 206 -20.49 6.27 -5.38
N GLU A 207 -21.30 5.23 -5.60
CA GLU A 207 -22.77 5.34 -5.60
C GLU A 207 -23.33 5.65 -4.21
N TRP A 208 -22.82 4.97 -3.19
CA TRP A 208 -23.20 5.24 -1.80
C TRP A 208 -22.84 6.67 -1.36
N ILE A 209 -21.67 7.19 -1.76
CA ILE A 209 -21.31 8.59 -1.51
C ILE A 209 -22.39 9.52 -2.08
N ARG A 210 -22.81 9.32 -3.34
CA ARG A 210 -23.86 10.14 -3.96
C ARG A 210 -25.19 10.06 -3.19
N GLN A 211 -25.52 8.90 -2.62
CA GLN A 211 -26.70 8.74 -1.77
C GLN A 211 -26.59 9.56 -0.47
N ILE A 212 -25.42 9.54 0.19
CA ILE A 212 -25.17 10.38 1.38
C ILE A 212 -25.35 11.86 1.02
N GLU A 213 -24.74 12.32 -0.06
CA GLU A 213 -24.83 13.73 -0.45
C GLU A 213 -26.28 14.15 -0.74
N SER A 214 -27.04 13.29 -1.43
CA SER A 214 -28.45 13.55 -1.73
C SER A 214 -29.36 13.58 -0.49
N SER A 215 -29.04 12.79 0.54
CA SER A 215 -29.88 12.61 1.73
C SER A 215 -29.51 13.56 2.88
N THR A 216 -28.26 14.02 2.92
CA THR A 216 -27.72 14.84 4.02
C THR A 216 -27.40 16.28 3.61
N GLY A 217 -27.23 16.56 2.32
CA GLY A 217 -26.77 17.85 1.82
C GLY A 217 -25.28 18.13 2.09
N ILE A 218 -24.55 17.16 2.64
CA ILE A 218 -23.09 17.20 2.77
C ILE A 218 -22.48 16.91 1.40
N PHE A 219 -21.50 17.68 0.95
CA PHE A 219 -20.79 17.41 -0.30
C PHE A 219 -19.32 17.10 -0.01
N PHE A 220 -18.80 16.08 -0.70
CA PHE A 220 -17.40 15.71 -0.63
C PHE A 220 -16.62 16.39 -1.75
N SER A 221 -15.39 16.85 -1.47
CA SER A 221 -14.51 17.41 -2.50
C SER A 221 -14.20 16.36 -3.57
N ARG A 222 -13.90 16.82 -4.78
CA ARG A 222 -13.60 15.95 -5.93
C ARG A 222 -12.45 16.51 -6.73
N ASP A 223 -11.59 15.61 -7.21
CA ASP A 223 -10.58 15.90 -8.21
C ASP A 223 -10.53 14.74 -9.22
N GLY A 224 -10.71 15.02 -10.52
CA GLY A 224 -10.79 14.01 -11.56
C GLY A 224 -11.81 12.89 -11.28
N THR A 225 -11.32 11.64 -11.23
CA THR A 225 -12.14 10.44 -10.94
C THR A 225 -12.29 10.15 -9.44
N TRP A 226 -11.84 11.06 -8.57
CA TRP A 226 -11.69 10.84 -7.14
C TRP A 226 -12.75 11.60 -6.33
N ILE A 227 -13.13 11.03 -5.20
CA ILE A 227 -13.97 11.70 -4.19
C ILE A 227 -13.19 11.71 -2.89
N GLU A 228 -12.92 12.89 -2.34
CA GLU A 228 -12.28 13.02 -1.04
C GLU A 228 -13.19 12.49 0.05
N TRP A 229 -12.84 11.33 0.59
CA TRP A 229 -13.56 10.73 1.69
C TRP A 229 -13.27 11.48 3.01
N TRP A 230 -14.34 11.97 3.65
CA TRP A 230 -14.40 12.78 4.89
C TRP A 230 -14.49 14.31 4.67
N ASN A 231 -15.55 14.92 5.22
CA ASN A 231 -15.71 16.36 5.33
C ASN A 231 -15.12 16.81 6.69
N PRO A 232 -14.19 17.78 6.77
CA PRO A 232 -13.63 18.25 8.03
C PRO A 232 -14.62 18.98 8.97
N LEU A 233 -15.92 19.01 8.66
CA LEU A 233 -16.96 19.59 9.52
C LEU A 233 -17.24 18.75 10.77
#